data_AF-A0AAU1ZZ30-F1
#
_entry.id   AF-A0AAU1ZZ30-F1
#
_cell.length_a   1.000
_cell.length_b   1.000
_cell.length_c   1.000
_cell.angle_alpha   90.00
_cell.angle_beta   90.00
_cell.angle_gamma   90.00
#
_symmetry.space_group_name_H-M   'P 1'
#
loop_
_entity.id
_entity.type
_entity.pdbx_description
1 polymer ?
#
loop_
_entity_poly.entity_id
_entity_poly.type
_entity_poly.pdbx_seq_one_letter_code
_entity_poly.pdbx_strand_id
1 'polypeptide(L)'
;MTTLADTPALSQTFTVTAKDTGEELSFVCMPGCVIDHQRIDCGSPKTPDEVCCWSDTNGEVSLPIDGSGTPTDKRVLCARIEVVPFAASMAGRLPHAQVEIVEDHYIEDLDPDALGVLIATLSERLTALRRTHTDLVRIRAEYIERVRIEADTDRILAAITGPRPEVQA
;
A
#
# COMPACT_ATOMS: atom_id res chain seq x y z
N MET A 1 28.61 -1.20 16.32
CA MET A 1 27.54 -1.10 15.31
C MET A 1 26.60 -2.26 15.59
N THR A 2 25.57 -2.00 16.40
CA THR A 2 24.63 -3.03 16.85
C THR A 2 23.52 -3.12 15.82
N THR A 3 23.47 -4.24 15.11
CA THR A 3 22.36 -4.65 14.26
C THR A 3 21.09 -4.70 15.10
N LEU A 4 20.17 -3.76 14.87
CA LEU A 4 18.79 -3.89 15.33
C LEU A 4 18.22 -5.12 14.63
N ALA A 5 17.89 -6.12 15.43
CA ALA A 5 17.18 -7.30 14.96
C ALA A 5 15.88 -6.85 14.31
N ASP A 6 15.75 -7.14 13.02
CA ASP A 6 14.54 -6.97 12.22
C ASP A 6 13.49 -7.93 12.78
N THR A 7 12.77 -7.45 13.79
CA THR A 7 11.64 -8.16 14.37
C THR A 7 10.59 -8.17 13.28
N PRO A 8 10.08 -9.34 12.82
CA PRO A 8 9.02 -9.37 11.84
C PRO A 8 7.89 -8.51 12.40
N ALA A 9 7.58 -7.40 11.74
CA ALA A 9 6.61 -6.44 12.22
C ALA A 9 5.30 -7.20 12.45
N LEU A 10 5.02 -7.48 13.74
CA LEU A 10 3.73 -7.95 14.20
C LEU A 10 2.70 -7.04 13.56
N SER A 11 1.64 -7.62 13.00
CA SER A 11 0.51 -6.87 12.45
C SER A 11 0.10 -5.78 13.45
N GLN A 12 0.36 -4.52 13.12
CA GLN A 12 -0.03 -3.40 13.95
C GLN A 12 -1.47 -3.05 13.59
N THR A 13 -2.38 -3.28 14.54
CA THR A 13 -3.73 -2.73 14.49
C THR A 13 -3.67 -1.30 15.00
N PHE A 14 -4.29 -0.37 14.28
CA PHE A 14 -4.42 1.02 14.67
C PHE A 14 -5.89 1.38 14.84
N THR A 15 -6.17 2.30 15.76
CA THR A 15 -7.50 2.88 15.96
C THR A 15 -7.44 4.37 15.61
N VAL A 16 -8.43 4.81 14.85
CA VAL A 16 -8.61 6.22 14.45
C VAL A 16 -10.03 6.65 14.82
N THR A 17 -10.20 7.92 15.17
CA THR A 17 -11.53 8.49 15.41
C THR A 17 -11.96 9.27 14.17
N ALA A 18 -13.04 8.83 13.53
CA ALA A 18 -13.64 9.52 12.40
C ALA A 18 -14.15 10.90 12.84
N LYS A 19 -13.62 11.98 12.24
CA LYS A 19 -13.92 13.34 12.70
C LYS A 19 -15.37 13.78 12.44
N ASP A 20 -15.97 13.26 11.38
CA ASP A 20 -17.32 13.55 10.93
C ASP A 20 -18.39 12.85 11.76
N THR A 21 -18.15 11.61 12.19
CA THR A 21 -19.11 10.80 12.96
C THR A 21 -18.76 10.69 14.45
N GLY A 22 -17.50 10.91 14.83
CA GLY A 22 -16.97 10.64 16.17
C GLY A 22 -16.75 9.15 16.46
N GLU A 23 -16.92 8.27 15.48
CA GLU A 23 -16.79 6.83 15.63
C GLU A 23 -15.32 6.39 15.72
N GLU A 24 -15.01 5.47 16.63
CA GLU A 24 -13.70 4.80 16.67
C GLU A 24 -13.68 3.64 15.66
N LEU A 25 -12.77 3.72 14.72
CA LEU A 25 -12.57 2.73 13.67
C LEU A 25 -11.18 2.10 13.82
N SER A 26 -11.12 0.78 13.79
CA SER A 26 -9.86 0.03 13.84
C SER A 26 -9.53 -0.59 12.49
N PHE A 27 -8.24 -0.65 12.15
CA PHE A 27 -7.77 -1.32 10.95
C PHE A 27 -6.44 -2.02 11.17
N VAL A 28 -6.22 -3.10 10.41
CA VAL A 28 -4.95 -3.82 10.36
C VAL A 28 -4.04 -3.16 9.33
N CYS A 29 -2.82 -2.80 9.73
CA CYS A 29 -1.81 -2.24 8.83
C CYS A 29 -1.28 -3.30 7.85
N MET A 30 -1.11 -2.91 6.59
CA MET A 30 -0.59 -3.78 5.54
C MET A 30 0.87 -4.21 5.83
N PRO A 31 1.22 -5.50 5.62
CA PRO A 31 2.62 -5.94 5.65
C PRO A 31 3.49 -5.13 4.69
N GLY A 32 4.61 -4.60 5.17
CA GLY A 32 5.51 -3.76 4.38
C GLY A 32 5.01 -2.34 4.14
N CYS A 33 4.02 -1.88 4.90
CA CYS A 33 3.63 -0.47 4.91
C CYS A 33 4.79 0.41 5.39
N VAL A 34 5.04 1.52 4.70
CA VAL A 34 6.08 2.51 5.05
C VAL A 34 5.50 3.77 5.70
N ILE A 35 4.18 3.82 5.89
CA ILE A 35 3.48 4.96 6.51
C ILE A 35 3.54 4.84 8.02
N ASP A 36 3.97 5.92 8.67
CA ASP A 36 3.91 6.10 10.12
C ASP A 36 2.49 6.49 10.55
N HIS A 37 1.61 5.49 10.62
CA HIS A 37 0.20 5.66 10.98
C HIS A 37 0.00 6.26 12.38
N GLN A 38 0.90 5.98 13.32
CA GLN A 38 0.81 6.50 14.68
C GLN A 38 0.89 8.03 14.69
N ARG A 39 1.77 8.60 13.87
CA ARG A 39 1.96 10.05 13.77
C ARG A 39 0.99 10.71 12.80
N ILE A 40 0.72 10.07 11.67
CA ILE A 40 -0.03 10.66 10.56
C ILE A 40 -1.53 10.48 10.78
N ASP A 41 -1.99 9.24 10.96
CA ASP A 41 -3.41 8.92 10.95
C ASP A 41 -4.02 9.00 12.35
N CYS A 42 -3.32 8.48 13.37
CA CYS A 42 -3.78 8.57 14.76
C CYS A 42 -3.56 9.98 15.35
N GLY A 43 -2.68 10.79 14.74
CA GLY A 43 -2.35 12.15 15.21
C GLY A 43 -3.29 13.25 14.73
N SER A 44 -3.93 13.10 13.56
CA SER A 44 -4.86 14.09 13.01
C SER A 44 -5.79 13.53 11.91
N PRO A 45 -6.80 12.70 12.23
CA PRO A 45 -7.65 12.12 11.21
C PRO A 45 -8.61 13.15 10.61
N LYS A 46 -8.59 13.30 9.28
CA LYS A 46 -9.67 13.89 8.48
C LYS A 46 -10.23 12.73 7.65
N THR A 47 -11.50 12.40 7.88
CA THR A 47 -12.30 11.32 7.26
C THR A 47 -11.68 9.91 7.16
N PRO A 48 -12.47 8.83 7.34
CA PRO A 48 -11.93 7.45 7.30
C PRO A 48 -11.21 7.08 5.99
N ASP A 49 -11.60 7.66 4.87
CA ASP A 49 -11.04 7.38 3.54
C ASP A 49 -9.63 7.95 3.29
N GLU A 50 -9.12 8.84 4.15
CA GLU A 50 -7.74 9.32 4.07
C GLU A 50 -6.73 8.31 4.65
N VAL A 51 -7.18 7.33 5.44
CA VAL A 51 -6.33 6.28 5.99
C VAL A 51 -5.92 5.32 4.87
N CYS A 52 -4.62 5.23 4.63
CA CYS A 52 -4.08 4.37 3.59
C CYS A 52 -2.71 3.80 3.97
N CYS A 53 -2.44 2.56 3.59
CA CYS A 53 -1.14 1.91 3.73
C CYS A 53 -0.46 1.82 2.37
N TRP A 54 0.80 2.23 2.25
CA TRP A 54 1.58 2.13 0.99
C TRP A 54 2.87 1.35 1.22
N SER A 55 3.28 0.55 0.23
CA SER A 55 4.66 0.07 0.15
C SER A 55 5.58 1.13 -0.46
N ASP A 56 6.89 0.92 -0.36
CA ASP A 56 7.83 1.60 -1.24
C ASP A 56 7.48 1.36 -2.73
N THR A 57 7.90 2.28 -3.59
CA THR A 57 7.83 2.10 -5.03
C THR A 57 8.85 1.06 -5.49
N ASN A 58 8.59 0.42 -6.62
CA ASN A 58 9.51 -0.55 -7.22
C ASN A 58 10.73 0.10 -7.91
N GLY A 59 11.20 1.22 -7.37
CA GLY A 59 12.21 2.10 -7.96
C GLY A 59 11.63 3.05 -9.00
N GLU A 60 12.46 4.01 -9.40
CA GLU A 60 12.07 5.09 -10.31
C GLU A 60 13.14 5.25 -11.38
N VAL A 61 12.71 5.49 -12.61
CA VAL A 61 13.58 5.90 -13.71
C VAL A 61 12.90 7.06 -14.43
N SER A 62 13.63 8.16 -14.57
CA SER A 62 13.25 9.27 -15.45
C SER A 62 13.66 8.94 -16.87
N LEU A 63 12.73 9.03 -17.81
CA LEU A 63 13.04 9.00 -19.24
C LEU A 63 13.08 10.43 -19.78
N PRO A 64 13.90 10.74 -20.80
CA PRO A 64 13.94 12.05 -21.45
C PRO A 64 12.73 12.22 -22.36
N ILE A 65 11.57 12.21 -21.72
CA ILE A 65 10.28 12.45 -22.33
C ILE A 65 10.17 13.97 -22.48
N ASP A 66 10.03 14.41 -23.73
CA ASP A 66 10.04 15.79 -24.24
C ASP A 66 11.41 16.22 -24.83
N GLY A 67 11.42 16.57 -26.13
CA GLY A 67 12.58 17.03 -26.92
C GLY A 67 13.21 18.36 -26.48
N SER A 68 12.95 18.81 -25.25
CA SER A 68 13.47 20.06 -24.67
C SER A 68 14.96 19.99 -24.31
N GLY A 69 15.59 18.82 -24.39
CA GLY A 69 17.00 18.60 -24.01
C GLY A 69 17.25 18.60 -22.50
N THR A 70 16.21 18.82 -21.69
CA THR A 70 16.23 18.64 -20.24
C THR A 70 15.43 17.39 -19.87
N PRO A 71 16.00 16.42 -19.13
CA PRO A 71 15.25 15.26 -18.67
C PRO A 71 14.12 15.74 -17.75
N THR A 72 12.89 15.68 -18.24
CA THR A 72 11.72 15.88 -17.40
C THR A 72 11.56 14.65 -16.51
N ASP A 73 11.33 14.83 -15.21
CA ASP A 73 11.21 13.74 -14.23
C ASP A 73 9.90 12.96 -14.37
N LYS A 74 9.67 12.37 -15.55
CA LYS A 74 8.49 11.55 -15.81
C LYS A 74 8.83 10.10 -15.53
N ARG A 75 8.18 9.56 -14.50
CA ARG A 75 8.36 8.20 -14.02
C ARG A 75 7.59 7.25 -14.91
N VAL A 76 8.22 6.16 -15.33
CA VAL A 76 7.58 5.16 -16.20
C VAL A 76 7.60 3.78 -15.55
N LEU A 77 6.43 3.12 -15.58
CA LEU A 77 6.20 1.81 -14.95
C LEU A 77 6.62 1.80 -13.48
N CYS A 78 6.42 2.93 -12.79
CA CYS A 78 6.54 3.02 -11.35
C CYS A 78 5.27 2.43 -10.73
N ALA A 79 5.44 1.51 -9.77
CA ALA A 79 4.33 0.89 -9.09
C ALA A 79 4.57 0.79 -7.60
N ARG A 80 3.49 0.91 -6.84
CA ARG A 80 3.44 0.67 -5.39
C ARG A 80 2.22 -0.17 -5.04
N ILE A 81 2.27 -0.83 -3.89
CA ILE A 81 1.12 -1.56 -3.34
C ILE A 81 0.42 -0.65 -2.34
N GLU A 82 -0.89 -0.58 -2.43
CA GLU A 82 -1.74 0.28 -1.60
C GLU A 82 -2.91 -0.49 -1.01
N VAL A 83 -3.33 -0.09 0.20
CA VAL A 83 -4.58 -0.48 0.86
C VAL A 83 -5.23 0.77 1.40
N VAL A 84 -6.54 0.92 1.18
CA VAL A 84 -7.37 1.95 1.80
C VAL A 84 -8.43 1.20 2.61
N PRO A 85 -8.21 0.96 3.93
CA PRO A 85 -9.04 0.04 4.72
C PRO A 85 -10.53 0.41 4.74
N PHE A 86 -10.83 1.71 4.64
CA PHE A 86 -12.18 2.24 4.69
C PHE A 86 -12.72 2.69 3.31
N ALA A 87 -12.05 2.30 2.21
CA ALA A 87 -12.51 2.63 0.86
C ALA A 87 -13.97 2.19 0.62
N ALA A 88 -14.71 2.91 -0.22
CA ALA A 88 -16.06 2.49 -0.60
C ALA A 88 -16.07 1.15 -1.38
N SER A 89 -15.02 0.89 -2.17
CA SER A 89 -14.91 -0.33 -2.98
C SER A 89 -14.15 -1.43 -2.25
N MET A 90 -14.58 -2.68 -2.42
CA MET A 90 -13.88 -3.84 -1.88
C MET A 90 -12.47 -3.99 -2.46
N ALA A 91 -12.25 -3.55 -3.71
CA ALA A 91 -10.95 -3.60 -4.35
C ALA A 91 -9.92 -2.72 -3.63
N GLY A 92 -10.33 -1.52 -3.17
CA GLY A 92 -9.46 -0.61 -2.42
C GLY A 92 -9.14 -1.08 -1.00
N ARG A 93 -10.04 -1.85 -0.38
CA ARG A 93 -9.85 -2.41 0.98
C ARG A 93 -8.86 -3.57 1.04
N LEU A 94 -8.41 -4.06 -0.10
CA LEU A 94 -7.44 -5.14 -0.19
C LEU A 94 -6.17 -4.63 -0.88
N PRO A 95 -4.99 -5.20 -0.58
CA PRO A 95 -3.75 -4.81 -1.23
C PRO A 95 -3.89 -4.84 -2.75
N HIS A 96 -3.69 -3.71 -3.39
CA HIS A 96 -3.79 -3.54 -4.85
C HIS A 96 -2.58 -2.74 -5.35
N ALA A 97 -2.23 -2.91 -6.62
CA ALA A 97 -1.17 -2.12 -7.23
C ALA A 97 -1.74 -0.81 -7.79
N GLN A 98 -1.06 0.29 -7.50
CA GLN A 98 -1.17 1.52 -8.29
C GLN A 98 0.04 1.61 -9.21
N VAL A 99 -0.21 1.93 -10.47
CA VAL A 99 0.82 2.02 -11.51
C VAL A 99 0.72 3.39 -12.17
N GLU A 100 1.84 4.10 -12.22
CA GLU A 100 1.95 5.36 -12.93
C GLU A 100 2.26 5.10 -14.42
N ILE A 101 1.37 5.59 -15.28
CA ILE A 101 1.47 5.50 -16.75
C ILE A 101 1.51 6.92 -17.30
N VAL A 102 2.38 7.14 -18.27
CA VAL A 102 2.56 8.44 -18.93
C VAL A 102 1.93 8.37 -20.33
N GLU A 103 0.74 8.95 -20.51
CA GLU A 103 0.01 9.04 -21.79
C GLU A 103 0.39 10.34 -22.54
N ASP A 104 0.32 10.35 -23.87
CA ASP A 104 0.60 11.52 -24.76
C ASP A 104 2.03 12.09 -24.74
N HIS A 105 3.01 11.22 -24.48
CA HIS A 105 4.40 11.59 -24.32
C HIS A 105 5.32 10.78 -25.25
N TYR A 106 6.21 11.48 -25.94
CA TYR A 106 7.09 10.90 -26.96
C TYR A 106 8.55 11.20 -26.66
N ILE A 107 9.42 10.26 -27.02
CA ILE A 107 10.86 10.48 -27.10
C ILE A 107 11.17 10.63 -28.59
N GLU A 108 11.63 11.82 -28.97
CA GLU A 108 11.88 12.19 -30.37
C GLU A 108 13.26 11.68 -30.83
N ASP A 109 13.36 11.35 -32.12
CA ASP A 109 14.62 11.12 -32.84
C ASP A 109 15.60 10.11 -32.22
N LEU A 110 15.09 8.97 -31.74
CA LEU A 110 15.94 7.87 -31.25
C LEU A 110 16.70 7.19 -32.39
N ASP A 111 18.03 7.30 -32.36
CA ASP A 111 18.90 6.45 -33.16
C ASP A 111 18.87 4.98 -32.66
N PRO A 112 19.43 4.01 -33.42
CA PRO A 112 19.39 2.60 -33.03
C PRO A 112 20.01 2.28 -31.66
N ASP A 113 21.07 3.00 -31.26
CA ASP A 113 21.75 2.77 -29.99
C ASP A 113 20.91 3.34 -28.83
N ALA A 114 20.36 4.55 -29.01
CA ALA A 114 19.46 5.20 -28.06
C ALA A 114 18.16 4.40 -27.88
N LEU A 115 17.61 3.85 -28.95
CA LEU A 115 16.48 2.92 -28.88
C LEU A 115 16.86 1.64 -28.11
N GLY A 116 18.07 1.12 -28.32
CA GLY A 116 18.59 -0.03 -27.58
C GLY A 116 18.65 0.22 -26.06
N VAL A 117 19.13 1.41 -25.65
CA VAL A 117 19.16 1.83 -24.24
C VAL A 117 17.74 1.92 -23.67
N LEU A 118 16.81 2.56 -24.39
CA LEU A 118 15.42 2.67 -23.95
C LEU A 118 14.77 1.28 -23.74
N ILE A 119 14.99 0.35 -24.67
CA ILE A 119 14.47 -1.03 -24.56
C ILE A 119 15.04 -1.73 -23.33
N ALA A 120 16.35 -1.60 -23.08
CA ALA A 120 16.98 -2.18 -21.91
C ALA A 120 16.38 -1.63 -20.61
N THR A 121 16.24 -0.30 -20.52
CA THR A 121 15.62 0.37 -19.37
C THR A 121 14.19 -0.09 -19.14
N LEU A 122 13.33 -0.10 -20.17
CA LEU A 122 11.95 -0.57 -20.04
C LEU A 122 11.88 -2.07 -19.65
N SER A 123 12.84 -2.88 -20.10
CA SER A 123 12.92 -4.30 -19.73
C SER A 123 13.27 -4.49 -18.25
N GLU A 124 14.15 -3.67 -17.71
CA GLU A 124 14.45 -3.64 -16.27
C GLU A 124 13.24 -3.19 -15.46
N ARG A 125 12.54 -2.14 -15.90
CA ARG A 125 11.30 -1.67 -15.27
C ARG A 125 10.19 -2.72 -15.31
N LEU A 126 10.02 -3.43 -16.42
CA LEU A 126 9.08 -4.54 -16.53
C LEU A 126 9.45 -5.68 -15.56
N THR A 127 10.74 -5.95 -15.40
CA THR A 127 11.22 -6.93 -14.42
C THR A 127 10.89 -6.49 -12.99
N ALA A 128 11.06 -5.20 -12.66
CA ALA A 128 10.66 -4.64 -11.37
C ALA A 128 9.13 -4.77 -11.15
N LEU A 129 8.32 -4.44 -12.16
CA LEU A 129 6.85 -4.58 -12.08
C LEU A 129 6.40 -6.03 -11.85
N ARG A 130 7.07 -7.01 -12.47
CA ARG A 130 6.82 -8.45 -12.22
C ARG A 130 7.15 -8.86 -10.78
N ARG A 131 8.18 -8.26 -10.18
CA ARG A 131 8.46 -8.45 -8.74
C ARG A 131 7.36 -7.85 -7.89
N THR A 132 6.93 -6.62 -8.18
CA THR A 132 5.79 -5.98 -7.50
C THR A 132 4.52 -6.83 -7.57
N HIS A 133 4.23 -7.46 -8.70
CA HIS A 133 3.11 -8.39 -8.80
C HIS A 133 3.27 -9.61 -7.88
N THR A 134 4.47 -10.20 -7.83
CA THR A 134 4.77 -11.32 -6.91
C THR A 134 4.58 -10.89 -5.45
N ASP A 135 5.09 -9.72 -5.09
CA ASP A 135 4.92 -9.15 -3.75
C ASP A 135 3.46 -8.86 -3.43
N LEU A 136 2.70 -8.32 -4.39
CA LEU A 136 1.28 -8.06 -4.25
C LEU A 136 0.52 -9.34 -3.91
N VAL A 137 0.76 -10.43 -4.64
CA VAL A 137 0.09 -11.72 -4.38
C VAL A 137 0.41 -12.21 -2.96
N ARG A 138 1.68 -12.14 -2.55
CA ARG A 138 2.14 -12.54 -1.22
C ARG A 138 1.52 -11.68 -0.12
N ILE A 139 1.66 -10.36 -0.21
CA ILE A 139 1.16 -9.38 0.77
C ILE A 139 -0.35 -9.49 0.87
N ARG A 140 -1.06 -9.67 -0.25
CA ARG A 140 -2.52 -9.83 -0.23
C ARG A 140 -2.96 -11.08 0.50
N ALA A 141 -2.29 -12.22 0.28
CA ALA A 141 -2.59 -13.45 1.01
C ALA A 141 -2.35 -13.28 2.52
N GLU A 142 -1.22 -12.67 2.90
CA GLU A 142 -0.87 -12.42 4.30
C GLU A 142 -1.83 -11.43 4.97
N TYR A 143 -2.21 -10.35 4.28
CA TYR A 143 -3.13 -9.34 4.78
C TYR A 143 -4.51 -9.93 5.07
N ILE A 144 -5.04 -10.73 4.15
CA ILE A 144 -6.34 -11.39 4.32
C ILE A 144 -6.34 -12.29 5.55
N GLU A 145 -5.27 -13.06 5.75
CA GLU A 145 -5.17 -13.94 6.92
C GLU A 145 -5.10 -13.13 8.23
N ARG A 146 -4.33 -12.03 8.25
CA ARG A 146 -4.25 -11.14 9.42
C ARG A 146 -5.60 -10.52 9.78
N VAL A 147 -6.32 -10.00 8.78
CA VAL A 147 -7.66 -9.42 8.98
C VAL A 147 -8.64 -10.47 9.50
N ARG A 148 -8.56 -11.71 9.00
CA ARG A 148 -9.39 -12.82 9.48
C ARG A 148 -9.11 -13.14 10.95
N ILE A 149 -7.84 -13.25 11.34
CA ILE A 149 -7.43 -13.56 12.72
C ILE A 149 -7.93 -12.48 13.68
N GLU A 150 -7.81 -11.21 13.30
CA GLU A 150 -8.28 -10.08 14.13
C GLU A 150 -9.80 -10.15 14.32
N ALA A 151 -10.57 -10.35 13.25
CA ALA A 151 -12.02 -10.45 13.32
C ALA A 151 -12.50 -11.64 14.18
N ASP A 152 -11.80 -12.79 14.11
CA ASP A 152 -12.11 -13.94 14.95
C ASP A 152 -11.76 -13.68 16.43
N THR A 153 -10.67 -12.94 16.70
CA THR A 153 -10.26 -12.54 18.05
C THR A 153 -11.30 -11.60 18.69
N ASP A 154 -11.76 -10.59 17.96
CA ASP A 154 -12.81 -9.67 18.40
C ASP A 154 -14.11 -10.41 18.72
N ARG A 155 -14.49 -11.38 17.89
CA ARG A 155 -15.68 -12.22 18.12
C ARG A 155 -15.55 -13.03 19.42
N ILE A 156 -14.39 -13.61 19.68
CA ILE A 156 -14.13 -14.40 20.90
C ILE A 156 -14.16 -13.49 22.13
N LEU A 157 -13.52 -12.32 22.07
CA LEU A 157 -13.52 -11.35 23.16
C LEU A 157 -14.94 -10.88 23.48
N ALA A 158 -15.75 -10.56 22.47
CA ALA A 158 -17.14 -10.19 22.65
C ALA A 158 -17.97 -11.33 23.30
N ALA A 159 -17.72 -12.59 22.96
CA ALA A 159 -18.42 -13.73 23.55
C ALA A 159 -18.06 -13.95 25.04
N ILE A 160 -16.83 -13.64 25.45
CA ILE A 160 -16.37 -13.79 26.84
C ILE A 160 -16.80 -12.60 27.71
N THR A 161 -16.82 -11.39 27.13
CA THR A 161 -17.10 -10.14 27.85
C THR A 161 -18.55 -9.69 27.79
N GLY A 162 -19.35 -10.29 26.90
CA GLY A 162 -20.78 -10.00 26.78
C GLY A 162 -21.57 -10.35 28.06
N PRO A 163 -22.71 -9.69 28.29
CA PRO A 163 -23.54 -9.94 29.47
C PRO A 163 -23.96 -11.42 29.49
N ARG A 164 -23.62 -12.11 30.59
CA ARG A 164 -24.08 -13.48 30.84
C ARG A 164 -25.61 -13.49 30.82
N PRO A 165 -26.27 -14.43 30.12
CA PRO A 165 -27.73 -14.54 30.19
C PRO A 165 -28.12 -14.73 31.66
N GLU A 166 -28.98 -13.85 32.16
CA GLU A 166 -29.58 -13.99 33.49
C GLU A 166 -30.30 -15.34 33.52
N VAL A 167 -29.81 -16.22 34.40
CA VAL A 167 -30.49 -17.49 34.70
C VAL A 167 -31.78 -17.11 35.42
N GLN A 168 -32.89 -17.06 34.68
CA GLN A 168 -34.22 -16.97 35.28
C GLN A 168 -34.46 -18.27 36.06
N ALA A 169 -34.56 -18.12 37.37
CA ALA A 169 -34.87 -19.19 38.33
C ALA A 169 -36.38 -19.48 38.38
#